data_AF-A0A3C0BQH4-F1
#
_entry.id   AF-A0A3C0BQH4-F1
#
_cell.length_a   1.000
_cell.length_b   1.000
_cell.length_c   1.000
_cell.angle_alpha   90.00
_cell.angle_beta   90.00
_cell.angle_gamma   90.00
#
_symmetry.space_group_name_H-M   'P 1'
#
loop_
_entity.id
_entity.type
_entity.pdbx_description
1 polymer ?
#
loop_
_entity_poly.entity_id
_entity_poly.type
_entity_poly.pdbx_seq_one_letter_code
_entity_poly.pdbx_strand_id
1 'polypeptide(L)'
;MKPVILGDSIEGESRDVALVHAGIARQCAMRGQPEKPPCVLISGGETTITLLADNDSWTFFVRLGDLLMTGPTLTNVNDFRAVLIEKALARAATP
;
A
#
# COMPACT_ATOMS: atom_id res chain seq x y z
N MET A 1 0.20 -17.18 -1.69
CA MET A 1 0.03 -15.76 -2.05
C MET A 1 1.16 -15.39 -3.00
N LYS A 2 0.86 -14.75 -4.13
CA LYS A 2 1.89 -14.40 -5.13
C LYS A 2 2.28 -12.92 -5.02
N PRO A 3 3.59 -12.57 -5.00
CA PRO A 3 4.03 -11.19 -5.09
C PRO A 3 3.91 -10.66 -6.52
N VAL A 4 3.49 -9.41 -6.64
CA VAL A 4 3.52 -8.61 -7.86
C VAL A 4 4.46 -7.44 -7.59
N ILE A 5 5.66 -7.50 -8.18
CA ILE A 5 6.66 -6.45 -8.02
C ILE A 5 6.34 -5.33 -9.02
N LEU A 6 6.01 -4.15 -8.50
CA LEU A 6 5.69 -2.97 -9.33
C LEU A 6 6.95 -2.17 -9.72
N GLY A 7 8.04 -2.33 -8.96
CA GLY A 7 9.31 -1.64 -9.18
C GLY A 7 10.00 -1.29 -7.85
N ASP A 8 11.29 -1.03 -7.91
CA ASP A 8 12.13 -0.61 -6.78
C ASP A 8 12.50 0.88 -6.82
N SER A 9 12.21 1.55 -7.93
CA SER A 9 12.56 2.94 -8.21
C SER A 9 11.31 3.81 -8.41
N ILE A 10 10.25 3.57 -7.61
CA ILE A 10 9.02 4.37 -7.69
C ILE A 10 9.25 5.71 -7.01
N GLU A 11 9.12 6.78 -7.79
CA GLU A 11 9.26 8.18 -7.37
C GLU A 11 8.00 8.98 -7.67
N GLY A 12 7.92 10.18 -7.08
CA GLY A 12 6.83 11.14 -7.28
C GLY A 12 6.08 11.45 -5.98
N GLU A 13 4.98 12.18 -6.11
CA GLU A 13 4.18 12.60 -4.96
C GLU A 13 3.53 11.39 -4.27
N SER A 14 3.74 11.28 -2.96
CA SER A 14 3.30 10.14 -2.14
C SER A 14 1.80 9.83 -2.30
N ARG A 15 0.97 10.88 -2.39
CA ARG A 15 -0.49 10.76 -2.60
C ARG A 15 -0.83 10.16 -3.97
N ASP A 16 -0.08 10.49 -5.01
CA ASP A 16 -0.36 10.06 -6.37
C ASP A 16 0.08 8.60 -6.54
N VAL A 17 1.24 8.24 -5.99
CA VAL A 17 1.70 6.85 -5.90
C VAL A 17 0.66 6.01 -5.16
N ALA A 18 0.17 6.46 -4.00
CA ALA A 18 -0.86 5.74 -3.25
C ALA A 18 -2.16 5.54 -4.06
N LEU A 19 -2.60 6.55 -4.82
CA LEU A 19 -3.78 6.46 -5.68
C LEU A 19 -3.61 5.43 -6.81
N VAL A 20 -2.44 5.40 -7.45
CA VAL A 20 -2.12 4.44 -8.51
C VAL A 20 -2.11 3.02 -7.95
N HIS A 21 -1.41 2.79 -6.83
CA HIS A 21 -1.35 1.48 -6.16
C HIS A 21 -2.72 1.00 -5.74
N ALA A 22 -3.57 1.89 -5.21
CA ALA A 22 -4.96 1.56 -4.87
C ALA A 22 -5.78 1.18 -6.11
N GLY A 23 -5.54 1.82 -7.26
CA GLY A 23 -6.13 1.44 -8.54
C GLY A 23 -5.76 0.02 -8.98
N ILE A 24 -4.48 -0.33 -8.89
CA ILE A 24 -3.98 -1.68 -9.22
C ILE A 24 -4.53 -2.72 -8.24
N ALA A 25 -4.54 -2.42 -6.94
CA ALA A 25 -5.09 -3.32 -5.92
C ALA A 25 -6.59 -3.58 -6.18
N ARG A 26 -7.35 -2.54 -6.53
CA ARG A 26 -8.75 -2.66 -6.96
C ARG A 26 -8.91 -3.52 -8.22
N GLN A 27 -8.03 -3.39 -9.20
CA GLN A 27 -8.04 -4.22 -10.40
C GLN A 27 -7.75 -5.69 -10.08
N CYS A 28 -6.79 -5.97 -9.19
CA CYS A 28 -6.53 -7.33 -8.69
C CYS A 28 -7.78 -7.89 -8.01
N ALA A 29 -8.37 -7.14 -7.09
CA ALA A 29 -9.54 -7.58 -6.33
C ALA A 29 -10.77 -7.86 -7.21
N MET A 30 -11.05 -6.98 -8.17
CA MET A 30 -12.29 -7.04 -8.96
C MET A 30 -12.17 -7.85 -10.25
N ARG A 31 -10.99 -7.85 -10.88
CA ARG A 31 -10.76 -8.44 -12.21
C ARG A 31 -9.71 -9.54 -12.22
N GLY A 32 -8.99 -9.74 -11.11
CA GLY A 32 -7.92 -10.73 -11.02
C GLY A 32 -6.70 -10.40 -11.87
N GLN A 33 -6.46 -9.11 -12.14
CA GLN A 33 -5.38 -8.64 -13.00
C GLN A 33 -4.55 -7.54 -12.28
N PRO A 34 -3.22 -7.52 -12.43
CA PRO A 34 -2.39 -8.51 -13.13
C PRO A 34 -2.31 -9.88 -12.41
N GLU A 35 -2.78 -9.98 -11.16
CA GLU A 35 -2.79 -11.23 -10.41
C GLU A 35 -4.09 -11.38 -9.61
N LYS A 36 -4.60 -12.61 -9.53
CA LYS A 36 -5.80 -12.91 -8.76
C LYS A 36 -5.51 -12.97 -7.25
N PRO A 37 -6.46 -12.58 -6.39
CA PRO A 37 -6.27 -12.76 -4.96
C PRO A 37 -6.16 -14.25 -4.59
N PRO A 38 -5.33 -14.62 -3.59
CA PRO A 38 -4.57 -13.73 -2.72
C PRO A 38 -3.21 -13.36 -3.33
N CYS A 39 -2.95 -12.07 -3.44
CA CYS A 39 -1.70 -11.52 -3.97
C CYS A 39 -1.25 -10.31 -3.14
N VAL A 40 0.02 -9.95 -3.28
CA VAL A 40 0.60 -8.76 -2.62
C VAL A 40 1.29 -7.90 -3.67
N LEU A 41 0.93 -6.61 -3.73
CA LEU A 41 1.69 -5.65 -4.50
C LEU A 41 2.89 -5.20 -3.67
N ILE A 42 4.07 -5.19 -4.27
CA ILE A 42 5.30 -4.75 -3.61
C ILE A 42 5.93 -3.66 -4.46
N SER A 43 6.30 -2.55 -3.83
CA SER A 43 7.12 -1.52 -4.47
C SER A 43 8.13 -0.92 -3.50
N GLY A 44 9.30 -0.55 -4.01
CA GLY A 44 10.28 0.30 -3.33
C GLY A 44 10.42 1.66 -4.04
N GLY A 45 11.26 2.52 -3.49
CA GLY A 45 11.63 3.81 -4.10
C GLY A 45 11.65 4.91 -3.05
N GLU A 46 11.44 6.15 -3.46
CA GLU A 46 11.44 7.32 -2.57
C GLU A 46 10.35 8.28 -3.05
N THR A 47 9.43 8.67 -2.16
CA THR A 47 8.33 9.58 -2.52
C THR A 47 8.50 10.97 -1.93
N THR A 48 8.08 11.98 -2.70
CA THR A 48 8.05 13.36 -2.22
C THR A 48 6.70 13.68 -1.61
N ILE A 49 6.69 14.69 -0.74
CA ILE A 49 5.46 15.29 -0.24
C ILE A 49 5.57 16.79 -0.52
N THR A 50 4.77 17.28 -1.45
CA THR A 50 4.56 18.72 -1.60
C THR A 50 3.65 19.21 -0.48
N LEU A 51 4.09 20.23 0.25
CA LEU A 51 3.33 20.79 1.37
C LEU A 51 1.96 21.30 0.90
N LEU A 52 0.87 20.68 1.38
CA LEU A 52 -0.52 21.10 1.14
C LEU A 52 -1.37 21.01 2.42
N ALA A 53 -2.36 21.90 2.52
CA ALA A 53 -3.31 22.15 3.61
C ALA A 53 -2.72 22.06 5.04
N ASP A 54 -2.53 20.87 5.60
CA ASP A 54 -2.06 20.70 6.98
C ASP A 54 -0.89 19.70 7.15
N ASN A 55 -0.54 18.90 6.12
CA ASN A 55 0.51 17.84 6.14
C ASN A 55 0.57 16.99 7.43
N ASP A 56 -0.58 16.72 8.07
CA ASP A 56 -0.68 16.05 9.37
C ASP A 56 -1.19 14.60 9.25
N SER A 57 -0.55 13.80 8.39
CA SER A 57 -0.89 12.37 8.26
C SER A 57 -0.57 11.59 9.54
N TRP A 58 0.41 12.05 10.32
CA TRP A 58 0.80 11.44 11.58
C TRP A 58 -0.35 11.37 12.57
N THR A 59 -0.99 12.51 12.87
CA THR A 59 -2.10 12.55 13.85
C THR A 59 -3.27 11.68 13.42
N PHE A 60 -3.54 11.61 12.11
CA PHE A 60 -4.57 10.74 11.55
C PHE A 60 -4.31 9.26 11.89
N PHE A 61 -3.12 8.73 11.57
CA PHE A 61 -2.81 7.32 11.81
C PHE A 61 -2.62 6.99 13.30
N VAL A 62 -2.08 7.92 14.10
CA VAL A 62 -2.03 7.77 15.56
C VAL A 62 -3.42 7.57 16.15
N ARG A 63 -4.40 8.38 15.72
CA ARG A 63 -5.78 8.30 16.23
C ARG A 63 -6.51 7.02 15.82
N LEU A 64 -6.15 6.45 14.66
CA LEU A 64 -6.69 5.17 14.23
C LEU A 64 -6.06 3.97 14.95
N GLY A 65 -4.87 4.15 15.56
CA GLY A 65 -4.07 3.03 16.06
C GLY A 65 -3.34 2.27 14.95
N ASP A 66 -3.28 2.84 13.74
CA ASP A 66 -2.75 2.22 12.52
C ASP A 66 -1.36 2.75 12.14
N LEU A 67 -0.74 3.56 13.00
CA LEU A 67 0.62 4.04 12.79
C LEU A 67 1.64 2.89 12.98
N LEU A 68 2.39 2.57 11.93
CA LEU A 68 3.50 1.63 12.01
C LEU A 68 4.73 2.30 12.65
N MET A 69 5.15 1.77 13.81
CA MET A 69 6.34 2.23 14.54
C MET A 69 7.38 1.12 14.62
N THR A 70 8.52 1.29 13.96
CA THR A 70 9.60 0.28 13.91
C THR A 70 10.66 0.46 15.00
N GLY A 71 10.80 1.68 15.54
CA GLY A 71 11.97 2.07 16.33
C GLY A 71 13.21 2.31 15.44
N PRO A 72 14.40 2.50 16.03
CA PRO A 72 15.63 2.71 15.26
C PRO A 72 16.01 1.44 14.49
N THR A 73 16.03 1.54 13.15
CA THR A 73 16.38 0.43 12.24
C THR A 73 17.89 0.27 12.03
N LEU A 74 18.68 1.30 12.35
CA LEU A 74 20.15 1.37 12.14
C LEU A 74 20.58 1.25 10.67
N THR A 75 19.66 1.39 9.72
CA THR A 75 19.91 1.41 8.29
C THR A 75 18.80 2.17 7.56
N ASN A 76 19.09 2.71 6.38
CA ASN A 76 18.12 3.34 5.49
C ASN A 76 18.33 2.83 4.05
N VAL A 77 17.28 2.30 3.44
CA VAL A 77 17.25 1.83 2.04
C VAL A 77 16.03 2.39 1.29
N ASN A 78 15.58 3.57 1.72
CA ASN A 78 14.38 4.28 1.24
C ASN A 78 13.07 3.56 1.59
N ASP A 79 11.98 3.90 0.91
CA ASP A 79 10.65 3.41 1.19
C ASP A 79 10.43 1.96 0.75
N PHE A 80 9.71 1.21 1.59
CA PHE A 80 9.11 -0.07 1.23
C PHE A 80 7.58 0.01 1.39
N ARG A 81 6.85 -0.42 0.37
CA ARG A 81 5.38 -0.42 0.36
C ARG A 81 4.87 -1.81 -0.02
N ALA A 82 3.91 -2.31 0.75
CA ALA A 82 3.21 -3.56 0.48
C ALA A 82 1.70 -3.38 0.62
N VAL A 83 0.94 -3.89 -0.36
CA VAL A 83 -0.53 -3.91 -0.32
C VAL A 83 -1.00 -5.34 -0.48
N LEU A 84 -1.62 -5.88 0.57
CA LEU A 84 -2.21 -7.20 0.57
C LEU A 84 -3.62 -7.16 -0.04
N ILE A 85 -3.86 -7.97 -1.08
CA ILE A 85 -5.20 -8.25 -1.59
C ILE A 85 -5.58 -9.68 -1.22
N GLU A 86 -6.58 -9.82 -0.35
CA GLU A 86 -7.10 -11.12 0.08
C GLU A 86 -8.17 -11.67 -0.87
N LYS A 87 -8.41 -12.99 -0.79
CA LYS A 87 -9.62 -13.55 -1.41
C LYS A 87 -10.83 -12.90 -0.76
N ALA A 88 -11.83 -12.53 -1.57
CA ALA A 88 -13.15 -12.27 -1.02
C ALA A 88 -13.57 -13.49 -0.21
N LEU A 89 -13.86 -13.30 1.09
CA LEU A 89 -14.47 -14.33 1.90
C LEU A 89 -15.75 -14.73 1.17
N ALA A 90 -15.89 -16.02 0.86
CA ALA A 90 -17.20 -16.55 0.49
C ALA A 90 -18.12 -16.13 1.63
N ARG A 91 -19.09 -15.25 1.37
CA ARG A 91 -20.12 -14.94 2.35
C ARG A 91 -20.64 -16.28 2.84
N ALA A 92 -20.49 -16.58 4.13
CA ALA A 92 -21.17 -17.71 4.71
C ALA A 92 -22.64 -17.51 4.34
N ALA A 93 -23.17 -18.40 3.49
CA ALA A 93 -24.59 -18.44 3.24
C ALA A 93 -25.23 -18.62 4.60
N THR A 94 -25.85 -17.55 5.11
CA THR A 94 -26.68 -17.66 6.30
C THR A 94 -27.84 -18.58 5.89
N PRO A 95 -28.10 -19.67 6.63
CA PRO A 95 -29.21 -20.56 6.31
C PRO A 95 -30.56 -19.83 6.34
#